data_AF-A0A3A8ETN4-F1
#
_entry.id   AF-A0A3A8ETN4-F1
#
_cell.length_a   1.000
_cell.length_b   1.000
_cell.length_c   1.000
_cell.angle_alpha   90.00
_cell.angle_beta   90.00
_cell.angle_gamma   90.00
#
_symmetry.space_group_name_H-M   'P 1'
#
loop_
_entity.id
_entity.type
_entity.pdbx_description
1 polymer ?
#
loop_
_entity_poly.entity_id
_entity_poly.type
_entity_poly.pdbx_seq_one_letter_code
_entity_poly.pdbx_strand_id
1 'polypeptide(L)'
;MEIDNILLLRTFLLVAPYIIVALYFHYKVRDKFFLKPRTHIQMNLAMIFLTVLFLEIVYWNISLRHYSFMSFGLSTGTRDTSNTILVLLGILAAVIGWIFQTRGQSLNSTRTHSIQTLMESRLSEIYIKQVEKATEIYNTFKTTNGETYNLQWNDFKGLNQDSVNAIYYLLNYLEFVSVGVRFNDLDEKLMKNMMKSIMQNNFTFFEEIIKEKQKTKPSVFEHLTALNHRWSC
;
A
#
# COMPACT_ATOMS: atom_id res chain seq x y z
N MET A 1 -14.45 -34.75 33.21
CA MET A 1 -14.79 -34.50 31.79
C MET A 1 -15.43 -33.13 31.54
N GLU A 2 -16.31 -32.61 32.42
CA GLU A 2 -16.88 -31.26 32.21
C GLU A 2 -15.91 -30.10 32.48
N ILE A 3 -15.00 -30.25 33.45
CA ILE A 3 -14.02 -29.20 33.82
C ILE A 3 -13.05 -28.91 32.65
N ASP A 4 -12.63 -29.94 31.91
CA ASP A 4 -11.73 -29.79 30.75
C ASP A 4 -12.41 -29.07 29.58
N ASN A 5 -13.71 -29.32 29.36
CA ASN A 5 -14.48 -28.65 28.32
C ASN A 5 -14.66 -27.16 28.59
N ILE A 6 -14.83 -26.76 29.86
CA ILE A 6 -14.92 -25.35 30.26
C ILE A 6 -13.56 -24.65 30.06
N LEU A 7 -12.45 -25.35 30.36
CA LEU A 7 -11.10 -24.81 30.20
C LEU A 7 -10.71 -24.67 28.72
N LEU A 8 -11.11 -25.64 27.89
CA LEU A 8 -11.00 -25.57 26.42
C LEU A 8 -11.83 -24.42 25.84
N LEU A 9 -13.10 -24.29 26.22
CA LEU A 9 -13.99 -23.23 25.73
C LEU A 9 -13.43 -21.82 26.03
N ARG A 10 -12.89 -21.62 27.24
CA ARG A 10 -12.26 -20.35 27.63
C ARG A 10 -10.99 -20.08 26.82
N THR A 11 -10.22 -21.11 26.51
CA THR A 11 -9.02 -20.99 25.66
C THR A 11 -9.39 -20.61 24.24
N PHE A 12 -10.47 -21.18 23.68
CA PHE A 12 -10.99 -20.76 22.36
C PHE A 12 -11.51 -19.32 22.36
N LEU A 13 -12.14 -18.87 23.46
CA LEU A 13 -12.58 -17.48 23.61
C LEU A 13 -11.42 -16.47 23.59
N LEU A 14 -10.23 -16.84 24.06
CA LEU A 14 -9.03 -16.01 23.96
C LEU A 14 -8.50 -15.93 22.51
N VAL A 15 -8.71 -16.95 21.69
CA VAL A 15 -8.25 -16.93 20.29
C VAL A 15 -9.24 -16.18 19.37
N ALA A 16 -10.52 -16.10 19.76
CA ALA A 16 -11.58 -15.51 18.95
C ALA A 16 -11.33 -14.05 18.50
N PRO A 17 -10.84 -13.12 19.36
CA PRO A 17 -10.52 -11.75 18.94
C PRO A 17 -9.50 -11.69 17.81
N TYR A 18 -8.48 -12.55 17.82
CA TYR A 18 -7.45 -12.61 16.78
C TYR A 18 -8.03 -13.09 15.45
N ILE A 19 -8.92 -14.09 15.49
CA ILE A 19 -9.63 -14.58 14.30
C ILE A 19 -10.53 -13.49 13.72
N ILE A 20 -11.32 -12.80 14.58
CA ILE A 20 -12.20 -11.71 14.14
C ILE A 20 -11.40 -10.59 13.46
N VAL A 21 -10.29 -10.18 14.07
CA VAL A 21 -9.39 -9.17 13.50
C VAL A 21 -8.80 -9.68 12.19
N ALA A 22 -8.30 -10.92 12.11
CA ALA A 22 -7.75 -11.48 10.88
C ALA A 22 -8.78 -11.52 9.74
N LEU A 23 -10.01 -11.95 10.03
CA LEU A 23 -11.11 -11.96 9.06
C LEU A 23 -11.49 -10.54 8.63
N TYR A 24 -11.57 -9.59 9.56
CA TYR A 24 -11.82 -8.18 9.25
C TYR A 24 -10.77 -7.62 8.29
N PHE A 25 -9.49 -7.90 8.54
CA PHE A 25 -8.40 -7.48 7.66
C PHE A 25 -8.50 -8.14 6.28
N HIS A 26 -8.77 -9.44 6.23
CA HIS A 26 -8.85 -10.17 4.98
C HIS A 26 -9.99 -9.69 4.07
N TYR A 27 -11.18 -9.48 4.64
CA TYR A 27 -12.38 -9.14 3.86
C TYR A 27 -12.55 -7.65 3.61
N LYS A 28 -12.17 -6.78 4.56
CA LYS A 28 -12.50 -5.34 4.49
C LYS A 28 -11.31 -4.45 4.17
N VAL A 29 -10.09 -4.83 4.58
CA VAL A 29 -8.90 -3.95 4.49
C VAL A 29 -8.04 -4.29 3.27
N ARG A 30 -8.10 -5.51 2.74
CA ARG A 30 -7.30 -5.92 1.59
C ARG A 30 -7.78 -5.23 0.31
N ASP A 31 -6.94 -4.33 -0.19
CA ASP A 31 -7.16 -3.63 -1.44
C ASP A 31 -6.56 -4.44 -2.62
N LYS A 32 -7.41 -4.91 -3.54
CA LYS A 32 -7.02 -5.73 -4.71
C LYS A 32 -6.12 -4.99 -5.70
N PHE A 33 -6.10 -3.66 -5.66
CA PHE A 33 -5.26 -2.87 -6.54
C PHE A 33 -3.76 -3.05 -6.26
N PHE A 34 -3.40 -3.22 -4.98
CA PHE A 34 -2.02 -3.41 -4.57
C PHE A 34 -1.60 -4.85 -4.80
N LEU A 35 -0.49 -5.01 -5.51
CA LEU A 35 0.08 -6.32 -5.81
C LEU A 35 0.85 -6.89 -4.62
N LYS A 36 1.41 -6.01 -3.79
CA LYS A 36 2.11 -6.34 -2.56
C LYS A 36 1.29 -5.91 -1.34
N PRO A 37 1.18 -6.74 -0.29
CA PRO A 37 0.54 -6.32 0.95
C PRO A 37 1.26 -5.10 1.52
N ARG A 38 0.50 -4.05 1.85
CA ARG A 38 1.12 -2.82 2.37
C ARG A 38 1.74 -3.07 3.75
N THR A 39 3.01 -2.74 3.93
CA THR A 39 3.77 -2.98 5.17
C THR A 39 3.09 -2.35 6.39
N HIS A 40 2.50 -1.16 6.25
CA HIS A 40 1.78 -0.51 7.34
C HIS A 40 0.51 -1.25 7.77
N ILE A 41 -0.15 -2.00 6.87
CA ILE A 41 -1.32 -2.82 7.20
C ILE A 41 -0.89 -4.00 8.06
N GLN A 42 0.23 -4.65 7.70
CA GLN A 42 0.82 -5.73 8.50
C GLN A 42 1.26 -5.25 9.89
N MET A 43 1.89 -4.08 9.96
CA MET A 43 2.24 -3.45 11.25
C MET A 43 1.00 -3.09 12.07
N ASN A 44 -0.07 -2.56 11.45
CA ASN A 44 -1.33 -2.28 12.15
C ASN A 44 -1.96 -3.56 12.72
N LEU A 45 -1.95 -4.66 11.95
CA LEU A 45 -2.43 -5.95 12.42
C LEU A 45 -1.64 -6.43 13.64
N ALA A 46 -0.30 -6.35 13.58
CA ALA A 46 0.58 -6.71 14.69
C ALA A 46 0.32 -5.84 15.94
N MET A 47 0.14 -4.53 15.77
CA MET A 47 -0.21 -3.63 16.88
C MET A 47 -1.55 -4.00 17.52
N ILE A 48 -2.57 -4.31 16.71
CA ILE A 48 -3.89 -4.71 17.22
C ILE A 48 -3.79 -6.03 17.97
N PHE A 49 -3.08 -7.03 17.44
CA PHE A 49 -2.85 -8.30 18.14
C PHE A 49 -2.13 -8.10 19.48
N LEU A 50 -1.09 -7.27 19.53
CA LEU A 50 -0.39 -6.98 20.77
C LEU A 50 -1.26 -6.20 21.77
N THR A 51 -2.14 -5.33 21.28
CA THR A 51 -3.08 -4.59 22.12
C THR A 51 -4.14 -5.52 22.70
N VAL A 52 -4.68 -6.43 21.90
CA VAL A 52 -5.60 -7.48 22.35
C VAL A 52 -4.92 -8.35 23.41
N LEU A 53 -3.68 -8.80 23.15
CA LEU A 53 -2.89 -9.58 24.12
C LEU A 53 -2.69 -8.82 25.44
N PHE A 54 -2.36 -7.54 25.36
CA PHE A 54 -2.20 -6.68 26.54
C PHE A 54 -3.50 -6.62 27.36
N LEU A 55 -4.63 -6.39 26.70
CA LEU A 55 -5.95 -6.33 27.36
C LEU A 55 -6.34 -7.68 27.98
N GLU A 56 -6.05 -8.79 27.29
CA GLU A 56 -6.29 -10.15 27.80
C GLU A 56 -5.48 -10.45 29.06
N ILE A 57 -4.21 -10.06 29.11
CA ILE A 57 -3.35 -10.23 30.30
C ILE A 57 -3.83 -9.34 31.45
N VAL A 58 -4.25 -8.10 31.17
CA VAL A 58 -4.84 -7.22 32.20
C VAL A 58 -6.13 -7.83 32.75
N TYR A 59 -7.01 -8.32 31.87
CA TYR A 59 -8.25 -8.99 32.27
C TYR A 59 -7.99 -10.24 33.11
N TRP A 60 -7.02 -11.08 32.71
CA TRP A 60 -6.60 -12.26 33.47
C TRP A 60 -6.12 -11.88 34.88
N ASN A 61 -5.27 -10.84 34.98
CA ASN A 61 -4.75 -10.36 36.25
C ASN A 61 -5.83 -9.81 37.20
N ILE A 62 -6.92 -9.24 36.67
CA ILE A 62 -8.00 -8.66 37.49
C ILE A 62 -9.02 -9.73 37.88
N SER A 63 -9.52 -10.51 36.91
CA SER A 63 -10.73 -11.33 37.10
C SER A 63 -10.47 -12.82 37.30
N LEU A 64 -9.30 -13.34 36.92
CA LEU A 64 -9.08 -14.79 36.76
C LEU A 64 -7.77 -15.27 37.39
N ARG A 65 -7.34 -14.64 38.49
CA ARG A 65 -6.08 -14.93 39.19
C ARG A 65 -5.87 -16.38 39.61
N HIS A 66 -6.96 -17.13 39.83
CA HIS A 66 -6.90 -18.53 40.26
C HIS A 66 -6.80 -19.52 39.10
N TYR A 67 -6.87 -19.05 37.87
CA TYR A 67 -6.84 -19.89 36.68
C TYR A 67 -5.48 -19.84 36.01
N SER A 68 -4.99 -21.02 35.61
CA SER A 68 -3.84 -21.15 34.71
C SER A 68 -4.31 -21.16 33.27
N PHE A 69 -3.72 -20.32 32.42
CA PHE A 69 -3.91 -20.37 30.96
C PHE A 69 -2.63 -20.83 30.29
N MET A 70 -2.73 -21.70 29.28
CA MET A 70 -1.57 -22.30 28.59
C MET A 70 -0.50 -22.87 29.56
N SER A 71 -0.94 -23.53 30.64
CA SER A 71 -0.07 -24.07 31.70
C SER A 71 0.72 -23.02 32.51
N PHE A 72 0.52 -21.72 32.28
CA PHE A 72 1.03 -20.66 33.15
C PHE A 72 -0.01 -20.38 34.23
N GLY A 73 0.29 -20.74 35.48
CA GLY A 73 -0.51 -20.39 36.65
C GLY A 73 0.04 -19.15 37.34
N LEU A 74 -0.84 -18.23 37.76
CA LEU A 74 -0.49 -17.24 38.77
C LEU A 74 -0.32 -17.95 40.11
N SER A 75 0.91 -18.17 40.56
CA SER A 75 1.16 -18.78 41.87
C SER A 75 0.63 -17.87 42.98
N THR A 76 -0.42 -18.30 43.69
CA THR A 76 -0.93 -17.61 44.89
C THR A 76 -0.08 -17.93 46.13
N GLY A 77 1.25 -17.99 46.00
CA GLY A 77 2.15 -18.47 47.05
C GLY A 77 3.32 -17.51 47.33
N THR A 78 3.29 -16.93 48.54
CA THR A 78 4.39 -16.27 49.28
C THR A 78 5.07 -15.05 48.64
N ARG A 79 4.83 -13.90 49.30
CA ARG A 79 5.46 -12.54 49.33
C ARG A 79 6.70 -12.14 48.48
N ASP A 80 7.40 -13.03 47.77
CA ASP A 80 8.62 -12.73 47.01
C ASP A 80 8.61 -13.18 45.53
N THR A 81 7.50 -13.69 44.99
CA THR A 81 7.38 -13.84 43.53
C THR A 81 7.22 -12.46 42.90
N SER A 82 8.36 -11.87 42.50
CA SER A 82 8.46 -10.71 41.61
C SER A 82 7.30 -10.71 40.61
N ASN A 83 6.60 -9.57 40.52
CA ASN A 83 5.42 -9.33 39.69
C ASN A 83 5.70 -9.64 38.21
N THR A 84 5.79 -10.91 37.84
CA THR A 84 6.16 -11.39 36.52
C THR A 84 5.16 -10.88 35.47
N ILE A 85 3.90 -10.70 35.87
CA ILE A 85 2.87 -10.06 35.05
C ILE A 85 3.15 -8.58 34.83
N LEU A 86 3.57 -7.83 35.85
CA LEU A 86 3.94 -6.42 35.65
C LEU A 86 5.15 -6.30 34.72
N VAL A 87 6.12 -7.23 34.83
CA VAL A 87 7.26 -7.30 33.90
C VAL A 87 6.77 -7.60 32.47
N LEU A 88 5.90 -8.59 32.28
CA LEU A 88 5.32 -8.92 30.97
C LEU A 88 4.51 -7.76 30.38
N LEU A 89 3.67 -7.09 31.18
CA LEU A 89 2.92 -5.90 30.76
C LEU A 89 3.86 -4.76 30.39
N GLY A 90 4.96 -4.57 31.15
CA GLY A 90 6.00 -3.60 30.83
C GLY A 90 6.69 -3.88 29.50
N ILE A 91 7.06 -5.14 29.25
CA ILE A 91 7.65 -5.58 27.97
C ILE A 91 6.66 -5.34 26.83
N LEU A 92 5.38 -5.73 26.98
CA LEU A 92 4.37 -5.51 25.95
C LEU A 92 4.14 -4.04 25.65
N ALA A 93 4.05 -3.19 26.69
CA ALA A 93 3.91 -1.75 26.52
C ALA A 93 5.11 -1.15 25.77
N ALA A 94 6.34 -1.58 26.10
CA ALA A 94 7.55 -1.16 25.41
C ALA A 94 7.55 -1.58 23.93
N VAL A 95 7.17 -2.83 23.64
CA VAL A 95 7.07 -3.35 22.26
C VAL A 95 6.03 -2.60 21.46
N ILE A 96 4.84 -2.34 22.03
CA ILE A 96 3.78 -1.54 21.37
C ILE A 96 4.30 -0.13 21.06
N GLY A 97 4.96 0.52 22.02
CA GLY A 97 5.55 1.84 21.83
C GLY A 97 6.58 1.87 20.71
N TRP A 98 7.46 0.88 20.66
CA TRP A 98 8.47 0.76 19.61
C TRP A 98 7.84 0.55 18.23
N ILE A 99 6.88 -0.37 18.10
CA ILE A 99 6.20 -0.64 16.82
C ILE A 99 5.45 0.60 16.31
N PHE A 100 4.83 1.37 17.20
CA PHE A 100 4.17 2.62 16.82
C PHE A 100 5.16 3.62 16.21
N GLN A 101 6.34 3.76 16.82
CA GLN A 101 7.41 4.59 16.29
C GLN A 101 7.92 4.06 14.94
N THR A 102 8.19 2.75 14.82
CA THR A 102 8.64 2.11 13.57
C THR A 102 7.63 2.32 12.44
N ARG A 103 6.33 2.26 12.73
CA ARG A 103 5.28 2.57 11.75
C ARG A 103 5.40 3.99 11.21
N GLY A 104 5.58 4.97 12.09
CA GLY A 104 5.77 6.37 11.69
C GLY A 104 7.01 6.54 10.79
N GLN A 105 8.11 5.89 11.17
CA GLN A 105 9.35 5.89 10.38
C GLN A 105 9.18 5.24 9.00
N SER A 106 8.49 4.10 8.91
CA SER A 106 8.25 3.40 7.64
C SER A 106 7.41 4.26 6.67
N LEU A 107 6.37 4.94 7.17
CA LEU A 107 5.56 5.84 6.35
C LEU A 107 6.38 7.05 5.86
N ASN A 108 7.17 7.66 6.74
CA ASN A 108 8.02 8.79 6.37
C ASN A 108 9.11 8.36 5.37
N SER A 109 9.73 7.21 5.58
CA SER A 109 10.73 6.65 4.67
C SER A 109 10.16 6.39 3.28
N THR A 110 8.96 5.81 3.18
CA THR A 110 8.29 5.59 1.89
C THR A 110 8.04 6.92 1.17
N ARG A 111 7.55 7.94 1.89
CA ARG A 111 7.34 9.28 1.32
C ARG A 111 8.63 9.93 0.84
N THR A 112 9.67 9.91 1.66
CA THR A 112 10.98 10.46 1.30
C THR A 112 11.56 9.75 0.08
N HIS A 113 11.52 8.41 0.06
CA HIS A 113 11.95 7.62 -1.10
C HIS A 113 11.14 7.97 -2.35
N SER A 114 9.82 8.11 -2.22
CA SER A 114 8.95 8.52 -3.35
C SER A 114 9.36 9.88 -3.93
N ILE A 115 9.62 10.86 -3.06
CA ILE A 115 10.07 12.20 -3.46
C ILE A 115 11.41 12.12 -4.19
N GLN A 116 12.37 11.37 -3.63
CA GLN A 116 13.68 11.23 -4.20
C GLN A 116 13.64 10.56 -5.58
N THR A 117 12.99 9.40 -5.69
CA THR A 117 12.84 8.66 -6.96
C THR A 117 12.15 9.52 -8.03
N LEU A 118 11.16 10.32 -7.64
CA LEU A 118 10.49 11.24 -8.55
C LEU A 118 11.38 12.41 -8.96
N MET A 119 12.11 13.02 -8.02
CA MET A 119 13.06 14.10 -8.33
C MET A 119 14.13 13.60 -9.30
N GLU A 120 14.76 12.47 -9.00
CA GLU A 120 15.83 11.90 -9.83
C GLU A 120 15.33 11.55 -11.24
N SER A 121 14.15 10.94 -11.35
CA SER A 121 13.58 10.60 -12.66
C SER A 121 13.15 11.84 -13.47
N ARG A 122 12.59 12.87 -12.83
CA ARG A 122 12.14 14.09 -13.53
C ARG A 122 13.26 15.06 -13.87
N LEU A 123 14.36 15.05 -13.12
CA LEU A 123 15.54 15.89 -13.39
C LEU A 123 16.48 15.27 -14.43
N SER A 124 16.24 14.03 -14.85
CA SER A 124 17.01 13.42 -15.94
C SER A 124 16.87 14.25 -17.22
N GLU A 125 18.00 14.68 -17.79
CA GLU A 125 18.02 15.44 -19.05
C GLU A 125 17.33 14.67 -20.20
N ILE A 126 17.44 13.34 -20.20
CA ILE A 126 16.78 12.48 -21.18
C ILE A 126 15.27 12.58 -21.02
N TYR A 127 14.78 12.51 -19.78
CA TYR A 127 13.34 12.66 -19.51
C TYR A 127 12.83 14.03 -19.95
N ILE A 128 13.51 15.12 -19.58
CA ILE A 128 13.10 16.48 -19.94
C ILE A 128 12.97 16.62 -21.47
N LYS A 129 14.00 16.20 -22.23
CA LYS A 129 13.99 16.26 -23.70
C LYS A 129 12.83 15.47 -24.32
N GLN A 130 12.56 14.26 -23.82
CA GLN A 130 11.49 13.42 -24.36
C GLN A 130 10.10 13.96 -23.99
N VAL A 131 9.95 14.54 -22.80
CA VAL A 131 8.69 15.18 -22.36
C VAL A 131 8.41 16.45 -23.14
N GLU A 132 9.41 17.29 -23.37
CA GLU A 132 9.26 18.50 -24.19
C GLU A 132 8.75 18.14 -25.59
N LYS A 133 9.35 17.13 -26.22
CA LYS A 133 8.93 16.64 -27.53
C LYS A 133 7.52 16.03 -27.51
N ALA A 134 7.19 15.23 -26.50
CA ALA A 134 5.84 14.69 -26.33
C ALA A 134 4.79 15.80 -26.10
N THR A 135 5.17 16.86 -25.37
CA THR A 135 4.32 18.03 -25.10
C THR A 135 4.13 18.88 -26.35
N GLU A 136 5.17 19.04 -27.17
CA GLU A 136 5.08 19.70 -28.47
C GLU A 136 4.05 18.98 -29.36
N ILE A 137 4.15 17.66 -29.49
CA ILE A 137 3.17 16.85 -30.23
C ILE A 137 1.76 17.05 -29.65
N TYR A 138 1.61 16.94 -28.32
CA TYR A 138 0.32 17.18 -27.67
C TYR A 138 -0.28 18.54 -28.06
N ASN A 139 0.50 19.61 -27.96
CA ASN A 139 0.06 20.96 -28.28
C ASN A 139 -0.28 21.11 -29.77
N THR A 140 0.58 20.63 -30.68
CA THR A 140 0.34 20.71 -32.13
C THR A 140 -0.98 20.06 -32.51
N PHE A 141 -1.24 18.83 -32.05
CA PHE A 141 -2.48 18.12 -32.39
C PHE A 141 -3.72 18.76 -31.76
N LYS A 142 -3.62 19.27 -30.53
CA LYS A 142 -4.72 19.99 -29.87
C LYS A 142 -5.03 21.33 -30.54
N THR A 143 -4.01 22.07 -30.99
CA THR A 143 -4.21 23.34 -31.71
C THR A 143 -4.78 23.10 -33.11
N THR A 144 -4.34 22.06 -33.82
CA THR A 144 -4.82 21.77 -35.18
C THR A 144 -6.21 21.14 -35.20
N ASN A 145 -6.52 20.21 -34.29
CA ASN A 145 -7.73 19.39 -34.33
C ASN A 145 -8.75 19.73 -33.22
N GLY A 146 -8.42 20.66 -32.32
CA GLY A 146 -9.28 21.09 -31.21
C GLY A 146 -8.89 20.50 -29.85
N GLU A 147 -9.29 21.19 -28.77
CA GLU A 147 -8.87 20.85 -27.39
C GLU A 147 -9.36 19.48 -26.90
N THR A 148 -10.40 18.92 -27.51
CA THR A 148 -10.95 17.60 -27.16
C THR A 148 -10.34 16.45 -27.97
N TYR A 149 -9.47 16.75 -28.93
CA TYR A 149 -8.88 15.73 -29.80
C TYR A 149 -7.95 14.80 -29.03
N ASN A 150 -8.13 13.50 -29.20
CA ASN A 150 -7.24 12.45 -28.68
C ASN A 150 -6.51 11.81 -29.86
N LEU A 151 -5.22 11.51 -29.67
CA LEU A 151 -4.36 11.03 -30.74
C LEU A 151 -4.85 9.67 -31.26
N GLN A 152 -5.27 9.65 -32.52
CA GLN A 152 -5.73 8.43 -33.17
C GLN A 152 -4.54 7.59 -33.65
N TRP A 153 -4.78 6.28 -33.81
CA TRP A 153 -3.73 5.35 -34.24
C TRP A 153 -3.15 5.65 -35.62
N ASN A 154 -3.98 6.14 -36.55
CA ASN A 154 -3.54 6.50 -37.89
C ASN A 154 -2.60 7.71 -37.88
N ASP A 155 -2.93 8.72 -37.07
CA ASP A 155 -2.11 9.92 -36.92
C ASP A 155 -0.80 9.59 -36.20
N PHE A 156 -0.84 8.69 -35.21
CA PHE A 156 0.35 8.17 -34.55
C PHE A 156 1.32 7.47 -35.52
N LYS A 157 0.80 6.69 -36.48
CA LYS A 157 1.63 6.03 -37.52
C LYS A 157 2.27 7.02 -38.48
N GLY A 158 1.68 8.19 -38.67
CA GLY A 158 2.21 9.26 -39.52
C GLY A 158 3.34 10.05 -38.86
N LEU A 159 3.58 9.87 -37.55
CA LEU A 159 4.66 10.55 -36.84
C LEU A 159 6.03 10.01 -37.26
N ASN A 160 7.04 10.88 -37.19
CA ASN A 160 8.42 10.42 -37.31
C ASN A 160 8.79 9.47 -36.15
N GLN A 161 9.75 8.57 -36.39
CA GLN A 161 10.19 7.58 -35.40
C GLN A 161 10.61 8.22 -34.07
N ASP A 162 11.16 9.42 -34.20
CA ASP A 162 11.70 10.25 -33.16
C ASP A 162 10.64 10.75 -32.17
N SER A 163 9.45 11.09 -32.67
CA SER A 163 8.26 11.45 -31.90
C SER A 163 7.57 10.22 -31.32
N VAL A 164 7.52 9.13 -32.07
CA VAL A 164 7.02 7.82 -31.59
C VAL A 164 7.82 7.36 -30.36
N ASN A 165 9.15 7.47 -30.42
CA ASN A 165 10.05 7.12 -29.33
C ASN A 165 9.80 8.00 -28.08
N ALA A 166 9.57 9.30 -28.26
CA ALA A 166 9.26 10.21 -27.16
C ALA A 166 7.96 9.85 -26.45
N ILE A 167 6.90 9.54 -27.22
CA ILE A 167 5.61 9.11 -26.68
C ILE A 167 5.78 7.82 -25.89
N TYR A 168 6.49 6.82 -26.42
CA TYR A 168 6.73 5.57 -25.68
C TYR A 168 7.58 5.80 -24.44
N TYR A 169 8.57 6.68 -24.48
CA TYR A 169 9.37 7.00 -23.31
C TYR A 169 8.50 7.59 -22.20
N LEU A 170 7.62 8.53 -22.54
CA LEU A 170 6.67 9.12 -21.61
C LEU A 170 5.69 8.08 -21.03
N LEU A 171 5.09 7.24 -21.88
CA LEU A 171 4.18 6.18 -21.43
C LEU A 171 4.87 5.15 -20.54
N ASN A 172 6.12 4.77 -20.86
CA ASN A 172 6.92 3.88 -20.03
C ASN A 172 7.26 4.50 -18.67
N TYR A 173 7.53 5.81 -18.63
CA TYR A 173 7.71 6.52 -17.37
C TYR A 173 6.42 6.51 -16.53
N LEU A 174 5.27 6.78 -17.13
CA LEU A 174 3.98 6.72 -16.41
C LEU A 174 3.64 5.30 -15.94
N GLU A 175 4.00 4.29 -16.72
CA GLU A 175 3.89 2.87 -16.32
C GLU A 175 4.81 2.56 -15.14
N PHE A 176 6.07 2.99 -15.17
CA PHE A 176 7.02 2.82 -14.06
C PHE A 176 6.48 3.45 -12.77
N VAL A 177 5.95 4.67 -12.85
CA VAL A 177 5.30 5.32 -11.71
C VAL A 177 4.10 4.49 -11.23
N SER A 178 3.31 3.95 -12.16
CA SER A 178 2.13 3.15 -11.83
C SER A 178 2.47 1.83 -11.15
N VAL A 179 3.55 1.17 -11.59
CA VAL A 179 4.14 0.00 -10.93
C VAL A 179 4.56 0.37 -9.51
N GLY A 180 5.35 1.43 -9.34
CA GLY A 180 5.82 1.87 -8.03
C GLY A 180 4.68 2.14 -7.04
N VAL A 181 3.58 2.72 -7.51
CA VAL A 181 2.36 2.90 -6.70
C VAL A 181 1.69 1.56 -6.38
N ARG A 182 1.50 0.66 -7.35
CA ARG A 182 0.84 -0.65 -7.14
C ARG A 182 1.64 -1.59 -6.24
N PHE A 183 2.96 -1.44 -6.18
CA PHE A 183 3.84 -2.18 -5.27
C PHE A 183 4.02 -1.51 -3.89
N ASN A 184 3.42 -0.33 -3.68
CA ASN A 184 3.55 0.46 -2.45
C ASN A 184 5.01 0.91 -2.16
N ASP A 185 5.82 1.03 -3.20
CA ASP A 185 7.15 1.65 -3.12
C ASP A 185 7.06 3.17 -3.30
N LEU A 186 6.01 3.63 -3.98
CA LEU A 186 5.62 5.05 -4.08
C LEU A 186 4.34 5.33 -3.27
N ASP A 187 4.33 6.42 -2.50
CA ASP A 187 3.17 6.85 -1.71
C ASP A 187 2.03 7.34 -2.64
N GLU A 188 0.98 6.52 -2.77
CA GLU A 188 -0.16 6.79 -3.66
C GLU A 188 -0.76 8.19 -3.47
N LYS A 189 -0.92 8.63 -2.21
CA LYS A 189 -1.59 9.91 -1.91
C LYS A 189 -0.75 11.09 -2.38
N LEU A 190 0.55 11.04 -2.11
CA LEU A 190 1.51 12.02 -2.58
C LEU A 190 1.55 12.03 -4.11
N MET A 191 1.67 10.86 -4.74
CA MET A 191 1.70 10.72 -6.20
C MET A 191 0.43 11.26 -6.87
N LYS A 192 -0.75 10.95 -6.32
CA LYS A 192 -2.04 11.48 -6.81
C LYS A 192 -2.07 13.01 -6.70
N ASN A 193 -1.63 13.58 -5.60
CA ASN A 193 -1.61 15.04 -5.43
C ASN A 193 -0.66 15.76 -6.38
N MET A 194 0.46 15.14 -6.76
CA MET A 194 1.46 15.77 -7.63
C MET A 194 1.20 15.53 -9.12
N MET A 195 0.69 14.35 -9.50
CA MET A 195 0.72 13.89 -10.88
C MET A 195 -0.64 13.47 -11.44
N LYS A 196 -1.75 13.55 -10.68
CA LYS A 196 -3.08 13.12 -11.16
C LYS A 196 -3.43 13.73 -12.52
N SER A 197 -3.36 15.05 -12.65
CA SER A 197 -3.73 15.73 -13.90
C SER A 197 -2.78 15.38 -15.05
N ILE A 198 -1.48 15.26 -14.78
CA ILE A 198 -0.48 14.86 -15.79
C ILE A 198 -0.79 13.45 -16.29
N MET A 199 -1.03 12.52 -15.37
CA MET A 199 -1.37 11.13 -15.69
C MET A 199 -2.66 11.05 -16.51
N GLN A 200 -3.74 11.69 -16.06
CA GLN A 200 -5.05 11.64 -16.71
C GLN A 200 -5.03 12.28 -18.11
N ASN A 201 -4.39 13.44 -18.26
CA ASN A 201 -4.31 14.12 -19.56
C ASN A 201 -3.52 13.30 -20.58
N ASN A 202 -2.37 12.76 -20.18
CA ASN A 202 -1.55 11.94 -21.07
C ASN A 202 -2.22 10.59 -21.36
N PHE A 203 -2.84 9.95 -20.36
CA PHE A 203 -3.58 8.71 -20.57
C PHE A 203 -4.72 8.90 -21.57
N THR A 204 -5.53 9.95 -21.39
CA THR A 204 -6.68 10.24 -22.26
C THR A 204 -6.21 10.58 -23.68
N PHE A 205 -5.15 11.38 -23.81
CA PHE A 205 -4.63 11.76 -25.11
C PHE A 205 -4.03 10.58 -25.89
N PHE A 206 -3.34 9.67 -25.21
CA PHE A 206 -2.69 8.50 -25.81
C PHE A 206 -3.50 7.20 -25.66
N GLU A 207 -4.77 7.28 -25.28
CA GLU A 207 -5.59 6.13 -24.90
C GLU A 207 -5.67 5.08 -26.02
N GLU A 208 -5.88 5.53 -27.26
CA GLU A 208 -5.99 4.64 -28.41
C GLU A 208 -4.67 3.90 -28.70
N ILE A 209 -3.51 4.55 -28.48
CA ILE A 209 -2.20 3.93 -28.64
C ILE A 209 -2.01 2.82 -27.61
N ILE A 210 -2.41 3.08 -26.36
CA ILE A 210 -2.35 2.11 -25.27
C ILE A 210 -3.23 0.89 -25.60
N LYS A 211 -4.49 1.12 -26.00
CA LYS A 211 -5.43 0.05 -26.38
C LYS A 211 -4.92 -0.79 -27.54
N GLU A 212 -4.41 -0.18 -28.61
CA GLU A 212 -3.86 -0.91 -29.76
C GLU A 212 -2.66 -1.79 -29.38
N LYS A 213 -1.79 -1.32 -28.48
CA LYS A 213 -0.69 -2.14 -27.95
C LYS A 213 -1.20 -3.29 -27.07
N GLN A 214 -2.20 -3.04 -26.24
CA GLN A 214 -2.81 -4.04 -25.37
C GLN A 214 -3.52 -5.15 -26.15
N LYS A 215 -4.10 -4.86 -27.32
CA LYS A 215 -4.66 -5.90 -28.22
C LYS A 215 -3.61 -6.95 -28.60
N THR A 216 -2.37 -6.53 -28.81
CA THR A 216 -1.26 -7.45 -29.16
C THR A 216 -0.64 -8.07 -27.91
N LYS A 217 -0.46 -7.29 -26.84
CA LYS A 217 0.15 -7.72 -25.58
C LYS A 217 -0.61 -7.11 -24.40
N PRO A 218 -1.53 -7.84 -23.76
CA PRO A 218 -2.39 -7.30 -22.70
C PRO A 218 -1.65 -6.73 -21.49
N SER A 219 -0.42 -7.19 -21.22
CA SER A 219 0.40 -6.73 -20.09
C SER A 219 1.08 -5.36 -20.33
N VAL A 220 1.00 -4.81 -21.54
CA VAL A 220 1.62 -3.51 -21.85
C VAL A 220 0.76 -2.40 -21.26
N PHE A 221 1.37 -1.55 -20.42
CA PHE A 221 0.70 -0.42 -19.77
C PHE A 221 -0.47 -0.82 -18.84
N GLU A 222 -0.51 -2.07 -18.36
CA GLU A 222 -1.60 -2.54 -17.51
C GLU A 222 -1.66 -1.80 -16.17
N HIS A 223 -0.50 -1.42 -15.62
CA HIS A 223 -0.42 -0.75 -14.33
C HIS A 223 -0.92 0.69 -14.45
N LEU A 224 -0.57 1.35 -15.55
CA LEU A 224 -1.05 2.67 -15.93
C LEU A 224 -2.57 2.70 -16.13
N THR A 225 -3.13 1.75 -16.88
CA THR A 225 -4.60 1.64 -17.04
C THR A 225 -5.29 1.44 -15.68
N ALA A 226 -4.78 0.53 -14.85
CA ALA A 226 -5.34 0.28 -13.53
C ALA A 226 -5.28 1.51 -12.61
N LEU A 227 -4.15 2.23 -12.61
CA LEU A 227 -3.96 3.43 -11.80
C LEU A 227 -4.86 4.57 -12.28
N ASN A 228 -4.96 4.78 -13.60
CA ASN A 228 -5.84 5.82 -14.16
C ASN A 228 -7.31 5.57 -13.80
N HIS A 229 -7.78 4.32 -13.89
CA HIS A 229 -9.12 3.95 -13.45
C HIS A 229 -9.33 4.28 -11.97
N ARG A 230 -8.38 3.90 -11.10
CA ARG A 230 -8.45 4.18 -9.65
C ARG A 230 -8.45 5.67 -9.30
N TRP A 231 -7.76 6.51 -10.06
CA TRP A 231 -7.67 7.95 -9.80
C TRP A 231 -8.82 8.76 -10.40
N SER A 232 -9.52 8.18 -11.37
CA SER A 232 -10.65 8.81 -12.08
C SER A 232 -12.00 8.55 -11.41
N CYS A 233 -12.12 7.51 -10.59
CA CYS A 233 -13.19 7.34 -9.60
C CYS A 233 -12.98 8.26 -8.38
#